data_AF-A0ABD5RMY2-F1
#
_entry.id   AF-A0ABD5RMY2-F1
#
_cell.length_a   1.000
_cell.length_b   1.000
_cell.length_c   1.000
_cell.angle_alpha   90.00
_cell.angle_beta   90.00
_cell.angle_gamma   90.00
#
_symmetry.space_group_name_H-M   'P 1'
#
loop_
_entity.id
_entity.type
_entity.pdbx_description
1 polymer ?
#
loop_
_entity_poly.entity_id
_entity_poly.type
_entity_poly.pdbx_seq_one_letter_code
_entity_poly.pdbx_strand_id
1 'polypeptide(L)'
;MSGDSTVRQLLLDCSDQRACRTVWEAVQRDDLDAVAGADLAEALRVADGDLCLVGRDGLADVYVRHDPTRGFERLTLWPPWSVTDYDSGVGRTAFVDLLDDLGTPELLTFHDSPFAHGGVLSRLPGLSWP
;
A
#
# COMPACT_ATOMS: atom_id res chain seq x y z
N MET A 1 10.38 -16.80 0.97
CA MET A 1 9.41 -17.86 1.30
C MET A 1 8.66 -17.66 2.63
N SER A 2 8.92 -16.60 3.43
CA SER A 2 8.14 -16.31 4.66
C SER A 2 7.09 -15.21 4.50
N GLY A 3 7.21 -14.37 3.46
CA GLY A 3 6.27 -13.27 3.17
C GLY A 3 4.93 -13.78 2.64
N ASP A 4 4.96 -14.64 1.63
CA ASP A 4 3.76 -15.12 0.93
C ASP A 4 2.77 -15.83 1.88
N SER A 5 3.27 -16.66 2.80
CA SER A 5 2.44 -17.33 3.80
C SER A 5 1.78 -16.36 4.78
N THR A 6 2.44 -15.24 5.08
CA THR A 6 1.96 -14.22 6.01
C THR A 6 0.87 -13.37 5.36
N VAL A 7 1.08 -12.93 4.12
CA VAL A 7 0.07 -12.20 3.32
C VAL A 7 -1.19 -13.05 3.16
N ARG A 8 -1.03 -14.35 2.86
CA ARG A 8 -2.15 -15.28 2.76
C ARG A 8 -3.01 -15.31 4.02
N GLN A 9 -2.36 -15.51 5.17
CA GLN A 9 -3.05 -15.67 6.44
C GLN A 9 -3.86 -14.41 6.77
N LEU A 10 -3.25 -13.25 6.54
CA LEU A 10 -3.87 -11.97 6.80
C LEU A 10 -5.11 -11.71 5.93
N LEU A 11 -5.02 -11.98 4.62
CA LEU A 11 -6.17 -11.84 3.71
C LEU A 11 -7.32 -12.81 4.03
N LEU A 12 -7.01 -13.99 4.57
CA LEU A 12 -8.02 -14.94 5.02
C LEU A 12 -8.74 -14.49 6.30
N ASP A 13 -8.00 -13.90 7.24
CA ASP A 13 -8.52 -13.49 8.54
C ASP A 13 -9.50 -12.31 8.45
N CYS A 14 -9.40 -11.48 7.41
CA CYS A 14 -10.19 -10.25 7.27
C CYS A 14 -11.41 -10.36 6.31
N SER A 15 -11.83 -11.56 5.91
CA SER A 15 -12.56 -11.80 4.64
C SER A 15 -13.78 -10.90 4.30
N ASP A 16 -13.60 -10.06 3.27
CA ASP A 16 -14.61 -9.74 2.25
C ASP A 16 -14.15 -10.42 0.94
N GLN A 17 -14.76 -11.56 0.63
CA GLN A 17 -14.06 -12.71 0.02
C GLN A 17 -13.64 -12.61 -1.45
N ARG A 18 -14.07 -11.56 -2.18
CA ARG A 18 -13.76 -11.42 -3.60
C ARG A 18 -12.43 -10.70 -3.80
N ALA A 19 -12.32 -9.46 -3.33
CA ALA A 19 -11.13 -8.63 -3.53
C ALA A 19 -9.87 -9.30 -2.95
N CYS A 20 -9.94 -9.80 -1.71
CA CYS A 20 -8.82 -10.50 -1.07
C CYS A 20 -8.37 -11.75 -1.84
N ARG A 21 -9.32 -12.46 -2.48
CA ARG A 21 -9.01 -13.64 -3.30
C ARG A 21 -8.40 -13.26 -4.64
N THR A 22 -8.95 -12.25 -5.33
CA THR A 22 -8.38 -11.72 -6.57
C THR A 22 -6.93 -11.33 -6.35
N VAL A 23 -6.66 -10.56 -5.29
CA VAL A 23 -5.32 -10.11 -4.93
C VAL A 23 -4.41 -11.28 -4.58
N TRP A 24 -4.86 -12.23 -3.76
CA TRP A 24 -4.07 -13.42 -3.41
C TRP A 24 -3.72 -14.27 -4.63
N GLU A 25 -4.69 -14.52 -5.52
CA GLU A 25 -4.44 -15.25 -6.77
C GLU A 25 -3.41 -14.53 -7.64
N ALA A 26 -3.44 -13.20 -7.63
CA ALA A 26 -2.52 -12.41 -8.44
C ALA A 26 -1.08 -12.42 -7.90
N VAL A 27 -0.92 -12.29 -6.58
CA VAL A 27 0.39 -12.46 -5.92
C VAL A 27 1.00 -13.83 -6.26
N GLN A 28 0.19 -14.89 -6.28
CA GLN A 28 0.67 -16.23 -6.62
C GLN A 28 1.08 -16.40 -8.09
N ARG A 29 0.59 -15.53 -8.98
CA ARG A 29 0.89 -15.54 -10.42
C ARG A 29 1.91 -14.49 -10.83
N ASP A 30 2.32 -13.62 -9.91
CA ASP A 30 3.17 -12.46 -10.18
C ASP A 30 2.56 -11.50 -11.23
N ASP A 31 1.23 -11.31 -11.18
CA ASP A 31 0.44 -10.50 -12.12
C ASP A 31 -0.42 -9.45 -11.39
N LEU A 32 0.11 -8.86 -10.31
CA LEU A 32 -0.60 -7.88 -9.49
C LEU A 32 -0.99 -6.61 -10.27
N ASP A 33 -0.27 -6.31 -11.35
CA ASP A 33 -0.56 -5.24 -12.32
C ASP A 33 -1.87 -5.44 -13.08
N ALA A 34 -2.38 -6.68 -13.15
CA ALA A 34 -3.67 -6.99 -13.77
C ALA A 34 -4.87 -6.82 -12.82
N VAL A 35 -4.63 -6.58 -11.53
CA VAL A 35 -5.69 -6.42 -10.53
C VAL A 35 -6.22 -4.99 -10.57
N ALA A 36 -7.54 -4.85 -10.65
CA ALA A 36 -8.19 -3.54 -10.58
C ALA A 36 -7.86 -2.83 -9.25
N GLY A 37 -7.57 -1.53 -9.31
CA GLY A 37 -7.30 -0.68 -8.15
C GLY A 37 -8.40 -0.73 -7.10
N ALA A 38 -9.66 -0.94 -7.51
CA ALA A 38 -10.78 -1.13 -6.59
C ALA A 38 -10.65 -2.38 -5.70
N ASP A 39 -10.15 -3.50 -6.25
CA ASP A 39 -9.91 -4.74 -5.51
C ASP A 39 -8.67 -4.60 -4.62
N LEU A 40 -7.61 -3.91 -5.09
CA LEU A 40 -6.43 -3.58 -4.30
C LEU A 40 -6.77 -2.66 -3.11
N ALA A 41 -7.52 -1.58 -3.34
CA ALA A 41 -7.95 -0.66 -2.30
C ALA A 41 -8.80 -1.36 -1.24
N GLU A 42 -9.67 -2.28 -1.67
CA GLU A 42 -10.49 -3.06 -0.74
C GLU A 42 -9.65 -4.04 0.07
N ALA A 43 -8.70 -4.74 -0.55
CA ALA A 43 -7.79 -5.63 0.17
C ALA A 43 -6.95 -4.86 1.21
N LEU A 44 -6.44 -3.67 0.87
CA LEU A 44 -5.71 -2.80 1.80
C LEU A 44 -6.60 -2.32 2.95
N ARG A 45 -7.85 -1.92 2.66
CA ARG A 45 -8.84 -1.51 3.67
C ARG A 45 -9.16 -2.64 4.64
N VAL A 46 -9.36 -3.83 4.10
CA VAL A 46 -9.73 -5.04 4.85
C VAL A 46 -8.56 -5.55 5.69
N ALA A 47 -7.33 -5.39 5.21
CA ALA A 47 -6.10 -5.68 5.95
C ALA A 47 -5.81 -4.71 7.11
N ASP A 48 -6.65 -3.69 7.32
CA ASP A 48 -6.62 -2.78 8.46
C ASP A 48 -5.23 -2.15 8.78
N GLY A 49 -4.43 -1.90 7.74
CA GLY A 49 -3.11 -1.27 7.86
C GLY A 49 -1.94 -2.22 7.98
N ASP A 50 -2.17 -3.53 7.96
CA ASP A 50 -1.12 -4.55 7.99
C ASP A 50 -0.48 -4.81 6.61
N LEU A 51 -1.10 -4.32 5.53
CA LEU A 51 -0.56 -4.36 4.17
C LEU A 51 -0.21 -2.96 3.66
N CYS A 52 0.85 -2.93 2.86
CA CYS A 52 1.28 -1.78 2.07
C CYS A 52 1.44 -2.24 0.63
N LEU A 53 1.09 -1.38 -0.33
CA LEU A 53 1.47 -1.56 -1.72
C LEU A 53 2.59 -0.58 -2.06
N VAL A 54 3.56 -1.01 -2.85
CA VAL A 54 4.53 -0.11 -3.48
C VAL A 54 4.41 -0.23 -4.99
N GLY A 55 4.41 0.91 -5.68
CA GLY A 55 4.51 0.96 -7.14
C GLY A 55 5.46 2.05 -7.57
N ARG A 56 5.50 2.31 -8.87
CA ARG A 56 6.35 3.36 -9.47
C ARG A 56 5.54 4.43 -10.16
N ASP A 57 5.92 5.67 -9.92
CA ASP A 57 5.54 6.84 -10.70
C ASP A 57 6.83 7.49 -11.26
N GLY A 58 7.14 7.19 -12.52
CA GLY A 58 8.40 7.56 -13.14
C GLY A 58 9.61 6.90 -12.45
N LEU A 59 10.43 7.70 -11.77
CA LEU A 59 11.58 7.23 -10.96
C LEU A 59 11.28 7.21 -9.46
N ALA A 60 10.08 7.60 -9.05
CA ALA A 60 9.67 7.60 -7.65
C ALA A 60 9.10 6.24 -7.25
N ASP A 61 9.42 5.81 -6.04
CA ASP A 61 8.69 4.73 -5.38
C ASP A 61 7.49 5.34 -4.64
N VAL A 62 6.29 4.83 -4.91
CA VAL A 62 5.04 5.31 -4.30
C VAL A 62 4.50 4.21 -3.41
N TYR A 63 4.53 4.44 -2.10
CA TYR A 63 3.99 3.55 -1.08
C TYR A 63 2.59 3.99 -0.69
N VAL A 64 1.66 3.07 -0.66
CA VAL A 64 0.26 3.33 -0.32
C VAL A 64 -0.28 2.28 0.63
N ARG A 65 -1.13 2.71 1.57
CA ARG A 65 -1.80 1.81 2.51
C ARG A 65 -3.13 2.40 2.97
N HIS A 66 -3.89 1.61 3.73
CA HIS A 66 -5.05 2.11 4.47
C HIS A 66 -4.73 2.08 5.97
N ASP A 67 -4.82 3.23 6.65
CA ASP A 67 -4.75 3.32 8.10
C ASP A 67 -6.18 3.40 8.68
N PRO A 68 -6.56 2.56 9.66
CA PRO A 68 -7.92 2.58 10.24
C PRO A 68 -8.35 3.93 10.82
N THR A 69 -7.38 4.73 11.28
CA THR A 69 -7.61 5.99 11.96
C THR A 69 -7.53 7.18 11.02
N ARG A 70 -6.68 7.11 10.00
CA ARG A 70 -6.37 8.22 9.07
C ARG A 70 -6.92 8.01 7.66
N GLY A 71 -7.42 6.83 7.33
CA GLY A 71 -7.88 6.46 6.00
C GLY A 71 -6.72 6.11 5.07
N PHE A 72 -6.89 6.33 3.77
CA PHE A 72 -5.87 6.00 2.78
C PHE A 72 -4.68 6.97 2.88
N GLU A 73 -3.48 6.40 2.88
CA GLU A 73 -2.20 7.11 2.96
C GLU A 73 -1.36 6.86 1.71
N ARG A 74 -0.65 7.90 1.27
CA ARG A 74 0.34 7.85 0.19
C ARG A 74 1.65 8.47 0.66
N LEU A 75 2.75 7.82 0.33
CA LEU A 75 4.11 8.29 0.57
C LEU A 75 4.92 8.13 -0.72
N THR A 76 5.46 9.22 -1.24
CA THR A 76 6.31 9.20 -2.44
C THR A 76 7.77 9.42 -2.05
N LEU A 77 8.65 8.53 -2.50
CA LEU A 77 10.10 8.58 -2.28
C LEU A 77 10.84 8.76 -3.61
N TRP A 78 11.67 9.79 -3.72
CA TRP A 78 12.53 10.02 -4.88
C TRP A 78 13.98 9.64 -4.57
N PRO A 79 14.65 8.82 -5.40
CA PRO A 79 16.09 8.54 -5.25
C PRO A 79 16.93 9.84 -5.24
N PRO A 80 17.90 10.03 -4.32
CA PRO A 80 18.42 9.08 -3.34
C PRO A 80 17.73 9.21 -1.98
N TRP A 81 16.45 8.82 -1.88
CA TRP A 81 15.66 8.68 -0.63
C TRP A 81 15.16 9.98 0.00
N SER A 82 14.85 10.98 -0.84
CA SER A 82 14.11 12.17 -0.40
C SER A 82 12.63 11.82 -0.39
N VAL A 83 11.95 11.97 0.75
CA VAL A 83 10.49 11.96 0.75
C VAL A 83 10.02 13.21 0.02
N THR A 84 9.22 13.05 -1.02
CA THR A 84 8.73 14.17 -1.84
C THR A 84 7.28 14.54 -1.53
N ASP A 85 6.47 13.60 -1.05
CA ASP A 85 5.07 13.86 -0.72
C ASP A 85 4.51 12.86 0.31
N TYR A 86 3.58 13.33 1.14
CA TYR A 86 2.78 12.52 2.06
C TYR A 86 1.35 13.06 2.12
N ASP A 87 0.39 12.22 1.76
CA ASP A 87 -1.03 12.53 1.83
C ASP A 87 -1.75 11.48 2.69
N SER A 88 -2.72 11.91 3.50
CA SER A 88 -3.50 11.04 4.37
C SER A 88 -4.96 11.47 4.36
N GLY A 89 -5.87 10.49 4.30
CA GLY A 89 -7.31 10.76 4.19
C GLY A 89 -7.76 11.01 2.75
N VAL A 90 -7.00 10.52 1.77
CA VAL A 90 -7.37 10.58 0.35
C VAL A 90 -8.72 9.87 0.15
N GLY A 91 -9.63 10.52 -0.57
CA GLY A 91 -10.93 9.91 -0.90
C GLY A 91 -10.74 8.63 -1.71
N ARG A 92 -11.59 7.62 -1.46
CA ARG A 92 -11.48 6.28 -2.08
C ARG A 92 -11.32 6.33 -3.61
N THR A 93 -12.07 7.20 -4.31
CA THR A 93 -11.97 7.32 -5.77
C THR A 93 -10.57 7.73 -6.22
N ALA A 94 -10.02 8.80 -5.65
CA ALA A 94 -8.68 9.26 -5.99
C ALA A 94 -7.60 8.23 -5.61
N PHE A 95 -7.82 7.46 -4.55
CA PHE A 95 -6.94 6.36 -4.20
C PHE A 95 -6.98 5.20 -5.20
N VAL A 96 -8.18 4.85 -5.71
CA VAL A 96 -8.32 3.82 -6.75
C VAL A 96 -7.69 4.28 -8.06
N ASP A 97 -7.94 5.53 -8.49
CA ASP A 97 -7.32 6.09 -9.70
C ASP A 97 -5.79 6.06 -9.60
N LEU A 98 -5.24 6.42 -8.43
CA LEU A 98 -3.81 6.30 -8.15
C LEU A 98 -3.30 4.87 -8.31
N LEU A 99 -4.02 3.88 -7.77
CA LEU A 99 -3.62 2.48 -7.84
C LEU A 99 -3.63 1.94 -9.28
N ASP A 100 -4.61 2.34 -10.08
CA ASP A 100 -4.70 1.94 -11.50
C ASP A 100 -3.55 2.54 -12.33
N ASP A 101 -2.97 3.66 -11.90
CA ASP A 101 -1.85 4.33 -12.57
C ASP A 101 -0.46 3.85 -12.09
N LEU A 102 -0.38 3.06 -11.02
CA LEU A 102 0.91 2.59 -10.48
C LEU A 102 1.58 1.58 -11.42
N GLY A 103 2.81 1.86 -11.81
CA GLY A 103 3.66 0.89 -12.50
C GLY A 103 4.20 -0.17 -11.53
N THR A 104 4.23 -1.43 -11.96
CA THR A 104 4.88 -2.55 -11.26
C THR A 104 4.51 -2.64 -9.76
N PRO A 105 3.22 -2.81 -9.43
CA PRO A 105 2.78 -2.88 -8.04
C PRO A 105 3.31 -4.15 -7.35
N GLU A 106 3.78 -4.00 -6.12
CA GLU A 106 4.22 -5.07 -5.23
C GLU A 106 3.55 -4.92 -3.85
N LEU A 107 3.12 -6.03 -3.28
CA LEU A 107 2.52 -6.09 -1.94
C LEU A 107 3.58 -6.38 -0.88
N LEU A 108 3.57 -5.56 0.16
CA LEU A 108 4.44 -5.65 1.32
C LEU A 108 3.59 -5.79 2.59
N THR A 109 4.18 -6.39 3.63
CA THR A 109 3.63 -6.23 4.98
C THR A 109 3.97 -4.83 5.51
N PHE A 110 3.20 -4.34 6.48
CA PHE A 110 3.49 -3.06 7.13
C PHE A 110 4.94 -2.97 7.63
N HIS A 111 5.45 -4.04 8.23
CA HIS A 111 6.80 -4.09 8.81
C HIS A 111 7.93 -3.97 7.78
N ASP A 112 7.66 -4.35 6.53
CA ASP A 112 8.61 -4.25 5.42
C ASP A 112 8.52 -2.89 4.71
N SER A 113 7.59 -2.02 5.14
CA SER A 113 7.35 -0.71 4.53
C SER A 113 8.00 0.45 5.30
N PRO A 114 8.26 1.60 4.64
CA PRO A 114 8.73 2.81 5.30
C PRO A 114 7.81 3.33 6.42
N PHE A 115 6.51 2.98 6.39
CA PHE A 115 5.55 3.38 7.42
C PHE A 115 5.87 2.77 8.79
N ALA A 116 6.49 1.58 8.83
CA ALA A 116 6.95 0.97 10.09
C ALA A 116 8.12 1.73 10.73
N HIS A 117 8.81 2.57 9.97
CA HIS A 117 9.99 3.29 10.40
C HIS A 117 9.63 4.77 10.60
N GLY A 118 8.80 5.07 11.61
CA GLY A 118 8.30 6.43 11.91
C GLY A 118 9.37 7.54 12.00
N GLY A 119 10.66 7.17 12.14
CA GLY A 119 11.81 8.06 11.98
C GLY A 119 11.98 8.66 10.57
N VAL A 120 11.48 8.00 9.52
CA VAL A 120 11.53 8.48 8.12
C VAL A 120 10.45 9.54 7.89
N LEU A 121 9.24 9.32 8.42
CA LEU A 121 8.12 10.27 8.31
C LEU A 121 8.30 11.50 9.19
N SER A 122 8.89 11.37 10.39
CA SER A 122 9.18 12.50 11.28
C SER A 122 10.28 13.45 10.77
N ARG A 123 10.98 13.09 9.69
CA ARG A 123 11.97 13.95 9.02
C ARG A 123 11.37 14.78 7.88
N LEU A 124 10.07 14.64 7.62
CA LEU A 124 9.36 15.44 6.64
C LEU A 124 9.24 16.89 7.11
N PRO A 125 9.69 17.88 6.31
CA PRO A 125 9.42 19.28 6.61
C PRO A 125 7.90 19.52 6.56
N GLY A 126 7.30 19.85 7.70
CA GLY A 126 5.86 20.16 7.82
C GLY A 126 5.02 19.10 8.54
N LEU A 127 5.56 17.91 8.83
CA LEU A 127 4.90 16.88 9.64
C LEU A 127 5.50 16.87 11.06
N SER A 128 5.01 17.78 11.91
CA SER A 128 5.19 17.64 13.35
C SER A 128 4.24 16.54 13.85
N TRP A 129 4.80 15.38 14.17
CA TRP A 129 4.09 14.27 14.82
C TRP A 129 3.78 14.63 16.28
N PRO A 130 2.55 14.39 16.79
CA PRO A 130 2.20 14.62 18.19
C PRO A 130 2.80 13.56 19.15
#